data_AF-A0A1Q7NAT7-F1
#
_entry.id   AF-A0A1Q7NAT7-F1
#
_cell.length_a   1.000
_cell.length_b   1.000
_cell.length_c   1.000
_cell.angle_alpha   90.00
_cell.angle_beta   90.00
_cell.angle_gamma   90.00
#
_symmetry.space_group_name_H-M   'P 1'
#
loop_
_entity.id
_entity.type
_entity.pdbx_description
1 polymer ?
#
loop_
_entity_poly.entity_id
_entity_poly.type
_entity_poly.pdbx_seq_one_letter_code
_entity_poly.pdbx_strand_id
1 'polypeptide(L)'
;MVVSMSIMLAVTAGVFTVMNPAQGSFQTQPEVADMQQRLRVASDTLYKDMVMAGGGAYQGQRSGSLIQFFAPVMPYRNGSTLDDPAGTYKTDTITLMYVPPTMSQTGLADKGPDLNSAEIGVKEQPGCPQGDPLCGFKEGMTVMMYDDSGNFDTFTITQVQPNGQLHIQHNEDKLTYTGYDKDTTKIVQAKNVVYYLNAATNQLMYYDGTRNPDVPVVDNVVGLTFEYYGDPQPPTVKNPTAASSTWVTTYGPKPKLNTANCVFDASNQPVPQLATLGAASSGLVKLTAAQLNGSDGGPWCPNNASSNRYDADLLRVRKIAVTVRVQAALATLRGPASVLFTRGGTSQGGSRWVPDQEIRFQVTPRNLNLGR
;
A
#
# COMPACT_ATOMS: atom_id res chain seq x y z
N MET A 1 3.18 2.20 -76.10
CA MET A 1 3.60 3.04 -74.96
C MET A 1 2.53 3.17 -73.88
N VAL A 2 1.30 3.59 -74.20
CA VAL A 2 0.24 3.82 -73.18
C VAL A 2 -0.08 2.57 -72.35
N VAL A 3 -0.21 1.41 -73.00
CA VAL A 3 -0.51 0.12 -72.31
C VAL A 3 0.59 -0.28 -71.31
N SER A 4 1.86 -0.11 -71.67
CA SER A 4 2.97 -0.43 -70.77
C SER A 4 3.05 0.54 -69.58
N MET A 5 2.75 1.83 -69.80
CA MET A 5 2.68 2.83 -68.73
C MET A 5 1.53 2.56 -67.75
N SER A 6 0.35 2.19 -68.25
CA SER A 6 -0.79 1.86 -67.39
C SER A 6 -0.57 0.58 -66.58
N ILE A 7 0.09 -0.43 -67.16
CA ILE A 7 0.48 -1.65 -66.41
C ILE A 7 1.50 -1.31 -65.32
N MET A 8 2.54 -0.52 -65.60
CA MET A 8 3.50 -0.10 -64.56
C MET A 8 2.81 0.68 -63.43
N LEU A 9 1.94 1.64 -63.76
CA LEU A 9 1.20 2.42 -62.75
C LEU A 9 0.31 1.52 -61.89
N ALA A 10 -0.39 0.55 -62.48
CA ALA A 10 -1.26 -0.37 -61.75
C ALA A 10 -0.44 -1.27 -60.80
N VAL A 11 0.69 -1.81 -61.26
CA VAL A 11 1.58 -2.63 -60.42
C VAL A 11 2.19 -1.80 -59.29
N THR A 12 2.70 -0.61 -59.60
CA THR A 12 3.27 0.30 -58.58
C THR A 12 2.21 0.72 -57.55
N ALA A 13 0.98 1.04 -58.00
CA ALA A 13 -0.12 1.32 -57.09
C ALA A 13 -0.45 0.11 -56.19
N GLY A 14 -0.52 -1.10 -56.75
CA GLY A 14 -0.71 -2.33 -55.99
C GLY A 14 0.41 -2.63 -54.99
N VAL A 15 1.66 -2.31 -55.32
CA VAL A 15 2.78 -2.42 -54.38
C VAL A 15 2.65 -1.40 -53.25
N PHE A 16 2.31 -0.14 -53.55
CA PHE A 16 2.13 0.88 -52.51
C PHE A 16 0.94 0.63 -51.59
N THR A 17 -0.16 0.05 -52.09
CA THR A 17 -1.31 -0.32 -51.24
C THR A 17 -0.97 -1.44 -50.26
N VAL A 18 0.00 -2.31 -50.58
CA VAL A 18 0.48 -3.37 -49.68
C VAL A 18 1.63 -2.88 -48.77
N MET A 19 2.54 -2.04 -49.27
CA MET A 19 3.68 -1.55 -48.49
C MET A 19 3.28 -0.56 -47.38
N ASN A 20 2.25 0.27 -47.60
CA ASN A 20 1.80 1.26 -46.62
C ASN A 20 1.29 0.63 -45.29
N PRO A 21 0.39 -0.38 -45.30
CA PRO A 21 0.00 -1.07 -44.06
C PRO A 21 1.17 -1.84 -43.43
N ALA A 22 2.07 -2.42 -44.22
CA ALA A 22 3.25 -3.12 -43.70
C ALA A 22 4.16 -2.18 -42.89
N GLN A 23 4.44 -0.97 -43.40
CA GLN A 23 5.22 0.04 -42.66
C GLN A 23 4.54 0.48 -41.36
N GLY A 24 3.21 0.61 -41.36
CA GLY A 24 2.44 0.86 -40.15
C GLY A 24 2.63 -0.24 -39.11
N SER A 25 2.50 -1.51 -39.51
CA SER A 25 2.70 -2.65 -38.61
C SER A 25 4.11 -2.74 -38.02
N PHE A 26 5.16 -2.46 -38.81
CA PHE A 26 6.52 -2.46 -38.28
C PHE A 26 6.81 -1.35 -37.26
N GLN A 27 6.06 -0.25 -37.32
CA GLN A 27 6.17 0.85 -36.34
C GLN A 27 5.35 0.57 -35.08
N THR A 28 4.19 -0.08 -35.21
CA THR A 28 3.29 -0.33 -34.08
C THR A 28 3.66 -1.56 -33.27
N GLN A 29 4.20 -2.61 -33.89
CA GLN A 29 4.54 -3.86 -33.19
C GLN A 29 5.54 -3.67 -32.03
N PRO A 30 6.66 -2.92 -32.20
CA PRO A 30 7.58 -2.69 -31.08
C PRO A 30 6.93 -1.91 -29.94
N GLU A 31 6.10 -0.91 -30.26
CA GLU A 31 5.41 -0.09 -29.25
C GLU A 31 4.40 -0.93 -28.45
N VAL A 32 3.64 -1.79 -29.12
CA VAL A 32 2.71 -2.71 -28.45
C VAL A 32 3.45 -3.66 -27.51
N ALA A 33 4.61 -4.18 -27.92
CA ALA A 33 5.43 -5.06 -27.09
C ALA A 33 6.00 -4.32 -25.87
N ASP A 34 6.47 -3.07 -26.05
CA ASP A 34 6.95 -2.22 -24.96
C ASP A 34 5.84 -1.90 -23.95
N MET A 35 4.64 -1.53 -24.42
CA MET A 35 3.48 -1.30 -23.55
C MET A 35 3.13 -2.54 -22.72
N GLN A 36 3.17 -3.74 -23.31
CA GLN A 36 2.95 -4.99 -22.58
C GLN A 36 4.04 -5.26 -21.54
N GLN A 37 5.30 -4.96 -21.84
CA GLN A 37 6.39 -5.07 -20.88
C GLN A 37 6.22 -4.10 -19.71
N ARG A 38 5.84 -2.85 -19.99
CA ARG A 38 5.52 -1.84 -18.97
C ARG A 38 4.36 -2.27 -18.07
N LEU A 39 3.29 -2.82 -18.65
CA LEU A 39 2.17 -3.38 -17.86
C LEU A 39 2.61 -4.58 -17.01
N ARG A 40 3.48 -5.45 -17.54
CA ARG A 40 4.04 -6.56 -16.76
C ARG A 40 4.82 -6.06 -15.56
N VAL A 41 5.76 -5.12 -15.76
CA VAL A 41 6.57 -4.54 -14.67
C VAL A 41 5.68 -3.84 -13.64
N ALA A 42 4.70 -3.05 -14.08
CA ALA A 42 3.75 -2.39 -13.17
C ALA A 42 2.98 -3.42 -12.33
N SER A 43 2.42 -4.44 -12.97
CA SER A 43 1.62 -5.46 -12.30
C SER A 43 2.43 -6.29 -11.30
N ASP A 44 3.64 -6.72 -11.67
CA ASP A 44 4.51 -7.53 -10.82
C ASP A 44 4.99 -6.75 -9.59
N THR A 45 5.42 -5.50 -9.80
CA THR A 45 5.89 -4.61 -8.74
C THR A 45 4.79 -4.32 -7.72
N LEU A 46 3.60 -3.94 -8.18
CA LEU A 46 2.44 -3.68 -7.32
C LEU A 46 1.99 -4.95 -6.60
N TYR A 47 1.90 -6.08 -7.31
CA TYR A 47 1.43 -7.35 -6.74
C TYR A 47 2.34 -7.84 -5.61
N LYS A 48 3.66 -7.75 -5.80
CA LYS A 48 4.66 -8.23 -4.84
C LYS A 48 4.52 -7.59 -3.46
N ASP A 49 4.29 -6.29 -3.38
CA ASP A 49 4.11 -5.62 -2.10
C ASP A 49 2.69 -5.80 -1.56
N MET A 50 1.67 -5.75 -2.42
CA MET A 50 0.28 -5.93 -2.00
C MET A 50 0.02 -7.31 -1.39
N VAL A 51 0.63 -8.38 -1.91
CA VAL A 51 0.42 -9.73 -1.35
C VAL A 51 0.99 -9.86 0.07
N MET A 52 2.01 -9.07 0.40
CA MET A 52 2.68 -9.04 1.69
C MET A 52 2.02 -8.09 2.70
N ALA A 53 1.21 -7.14 2.23
CA ALA A 53 0.55 -6.14 3.05
C ALA A 53 -0.13 -6.74 4.30
N GLY A 54 0.09 -6.10 5.45
CA GLY A 54 -0.39 -6.55 6.75
C GLY A 54 0.40 -7.68 7.39
N GLY A 55 1.49 -8.16 6.77
CA GLY A 55 2.40 -9.09 7.43
C GLY A 55 2.95 -8.45 8.71
N GLY A 56 2.82 -9.11 9.85
CA GLY A 56 3.26 -8.56 11.12
C GLY A 56 4.35 -9.40 11.78
N ALA A 57 4.62 -9.07 13.04
CA ALA A 57 5.63 -9.77 13.84
C ALA A 57 5.30 -11.27 13.94
N TYR A 58 6.32 -12.11 13.96
CA TYR A 58 6.19 -13.57 14.09
C TYR A 58 6.97 -14.14 15.28
N GLN A 59 7.61 -13.28 16.07
CA GLN A 59 8.32 -13.64 17.30
C GLN A 59 7.92 -12.75 18.47
N GLY A 60 7.96 -13.31 19.67
CA GLY A 60 7.66 -12.61 20.93
C GLY A 60 6.18 -12.27 21.11
N GLN A 61 5.89 -11.44 22.11
CA GLN A 61 4.53 -10.94 22.34
C GLN A 61 4.07 -10.06 21.16
N ARG A 62 2.75 -9.99 20.94
CA ARG A 62 2.11 -9.19 19.86
C ARG A 62 2.57 -9.54 18.46
N SER A 63 2.85 -10.83 18.26
CA SER A 63 2.96 -11.47 16.96
C SER A 63 1.59 -11.67 16.33
N GLY A 64 1.51 -11.59 15.01
CA GLY A 64 0.28 -11.76 14.26
C GLY A 64 0.23 -10.84 13.05
N SER A 65 -0.94 -10.75 12.43
CA SER A 65 -1.18 -9.80 11.36
C SER A 65 -1.25 -8.37 11.90
N LEU A 66 -0.68 -7.40 11.18
CA LEU A 66 -0.76 -5.98 11.56
C LEU A 66 -2.20 -5.49 11.64
N ILE A 67 -3.13 -6.13 10.90
CA ILE A 67 -4.55 -5.78 10.90
C ILE A 67 -5.23 -5.95 12.27
N GLN A 68 -4.61 -6.69 13.18
CA GLN A 68 -5.08 -6.86 14.56
C GLN A 68 -4.67 -5.70 15.47
N PHE A 69 -3.84 -4.78 14.98
CA PHE A 69 -3.33 -3.63 15.72
C PHE A 69 -3.76 -2.34 15.05
N PHE A 70 -3.46 -2.16 13.76
CA PHE A 70 -3.82 -0.97 12.99
C PHE A 70 -4.09 -1.29 11.51
N ALA A 71 -4.46 -0.30 10.69
CA ALA A 71 -4.73 -0.49 9.27
C ALA A 71 -3.43 -0.46 8.43
N PRO A 72 -2.99 -1.59 7.84
CA PRO A 72 -1.74 -1.63 7.07
C PRO A 72 -1.89 -1.23 5.60
N VAL A 73 -3.10 -0.90 5.16
CA VAL A 73 -3.41 -0.47 3.79
C VAL A 73 -4.17 0.85 3.88
N MET A 74 -3.63 1.91 3.27
CA MET A 74 -4.20 3.26 3.33
C MET A 74 -4.29 3.88 1.93
N PRO A 75 -5.42 4.49 1.54
CA PRO A 75 -5.65 5.06 0.21
C PRO A 75 -5.09 6.48 0.06
N TYR A 76 -3.94 6.75 0.66
CA TYR A 76 -3.28 8.04 0.69
C TYR A 76 -1.81 7.86 1.03
N ARG A 77 -0.98 8.88 0.79
CA ARG A 77 0.45 8.85 1.08
C ARG A 77 0.72 9.02 2.57
N ASN A 78 1.47 8.09 3.16
CA ASN A 78 1.93 8.19 4.54
C ASN A 78 3.38 7.69 4.66
N GLY A 79 4.28 8.53 5.18
CA GLY A 79 5.68 8.22 5.43
C GLY A 79 6.40 9.38 6.15
N SER A 80 7.67 9.62 5.86
CA SER A 80 8.43 10.73 6.47
C SER A 80 8.30 12.07 5.74
N THR A 81 7.87 12.09 4.47
CA THR A 81 7.82 13.29 3.62
C THR A 81 6.56 13.37 2.77
N LEU A 82 6.04 14.60 2.62
CA LEU A 82 4.87 14.93 1.80
C LEU A 82 3.63 14.08 2.12
N ASP A 83 3.41 13.79 3.41
CA ASP A 83 2.24 13.04 3.86
C ASP A 83 0.94 13.72 3.48
N ASP A 84 -0.03 12.89 3.10
CA ASP A 84 -1.40 13.33 3.04
C ASP A 84 -1.98 13.44 4.47
N PRO A 85 -2.84 14.43 4.74
CA PRO A 85 -3.56 14.51 6.01
C PRO A 85 -4.38 13.24 6.28
N ALA A 86 -4.50 12.88 7.56
CA ALA A 86 -5.41 11.82 7.98
C ALA A 86 -6.84 12.06 7.47
N GLY A 87 -7.48 11.02 6.95
CA GLY A 87 -8.78 11.13 6.29
C GLY A 87 -8.71 11.55 4.83
N THR A 88 -7.55 11.49 4.19
CA THR A 88 -7.45 11.66 2.74
C THR A 88 -7.86 10.35 2.03
N TYR A 89 -8.58 10.45 0.92
CA TYR A 89 -8.82 9.33 0.01
C TYR A 89 -8.43 9.72 -1.40
N LYS A 90 -7.52 8.95 -1.99
CA LYS A 90 -7.07 9.06 -3.37
C LYS A 90 -7.31 7.73 -4.07
N THR A 91 -7.85 7.80 -5.28
CA THR A 91 -8.08 6.60 -6.08
C THR A 91 -6.80 6.07 -6.72
N ASP A 92 -5.76 6.88 -6.83
CA ASP A 92 -4.52 6.60 -7.56
C ASP A 92 -3.30 6.56 -6.64
N THR A 93 -3.50 6.48 -5.32
CA THR A 93 -2.43 6.40 -4.32
C THR A 93 -2.75 5.30 -3.31
N ILE A 94 -1.75 4.52 -2.93
CA ILE A 94 -1.86 3.48 -1.90
C ILE A 94 -0.58 3.42 -1.08
N THR A 95 -0.72 3.40 0.24
CA THR A 95 0.33 3.05 1.20
C THR A 95 0.11 1.63 1.71
N LEU A 96 1.18 0.85 1.76
CA LEU A 96 1.20 -0.54 2.22
C LEU A 96 2.26 -0.71 3.29
N MET A 97 1.86 -1.30 4.40
CA MET A 97 2.74 -1.60 5.52
C MET A 97 2.83 -3.10 5.78
N TYR A 98 4.05 -3.59 5.96
CA TYR A 98 4.29 -4.97 6.37
C TYR A 98 5.67 -5.15 7.01
N VAL A 99 5.79 -6.18 7.83
CA VAL A 99 7.04 -6.69 8.39
C VAL A 99 7.65 -7.67 7.38
N PRO A 100 8.84 -7.39 6.81
CA PRO A 100 9.52 -8.35 5.94
C PRO A 100 10.00 -9.57 6.75
N PRO A 101 10.37 -10.70 6.10
CA PRO A 101 11.05 -11.79 6.79
C PRO A 101 12.37 -11.30 7.42
N THR A 102 12.39 -11.12 8.73
CA THR A 102 13.48 -10.46 9.46
C THR A 102 13.56 -10.86 10.93
N MET A 103 14.78 -10.97 11.45
CA MET A 103 15.03 -11.21 12.87
C MET A 103 14.87 -9.94 13.72
N SER A 104 14.82 -8.77 13.08
CA SER A 104 14.76 -7.45 13.75
C SER A 104 13.38 -7.17 14.32
N GLN A 105 13.06 -7.82 15.44
CA GLN A 105 11.81 -7.70 16.17
C GLN A 105 12.10 -7.67 17.67
N THR A 106 11.59 -6.67 18.38
CA THR A 106 11.79 -6.50 19.81
C THR A 106 10.60 -5.81 20.48
N GLY A 107 10.62 -5.73 21.81
CA GLY A 107 9.74 -4.87 22.59
C GLY A 107 10.49 -3.67 23.13
N LEU A 108 9.74 -2.66 23.54
CA LEU A 108 10.28 -1.46 24.18
C LEU A 108 10.75 -1.77 25.61
N ALA A 109 11.88 -1.22 26.05
CA ALA A 109 12.41 -1.43 27.42
C ALA A 109 11.80 -0.49 28.45
N ASP A 110 11.58 0.77 28.06
CA ASP A 110 11.10 1.85 28.92
C ASP A 110 9.82 2.48 28.35
N LYS A 111 9.28 3.52 28.99
CA LYS A 111 8.16 4.28 28.41
C LYS A 111 8.70 5.30 27.42
N GLY A 112 7.93 5.65 26.40
CA GLY A 112 8.35 6.57 25.34
C GLY A 112 8.57 5.83 24.03
N PRO A 113 9.14 6.44 22.99
CA PRO A 113 10.16 7.48 23.01
C PRO A 113 9.62 8.92 23.03
N ASP A 114 10.51 9.88 23.25
CA ASP A 114 10.20 11.29 23.00
C ASP A 114 9.94 11.54 21.51
N LEU A 115 9.12 12.55 21.20
CA LEU A 115 8.82 12.92 19.81
C LEU A 115 10.07 13.41 19.06
N ASN A 116 11.00 14.03 19.78
CA ASN A 116 12.22 14.58 19.23
C ASN A 116 13.36 13.58 19.45
N SER A 117 14.15 13.34 18.40
CA SER A 117 15.38 12.53 18.36
C SER A 117 15.81 11.96 19.72
N ALA A 118 15.44 10.71 20.00
CA ALA A 118 15.73 10.08 21.28
C ALA A 118 16.41 8.72 21.11
N GLU A 119 17.14 8.34 22.15
CA GLU A 119 17.50 6.95 22.36
C GLU A 119 16.29 6.17 22.83
N ILE A 120 16.04 5.04 22.17
CA ILE A 120 14.93 4.14 22.48
C ILE A 120 15.53 2.88 23.06
N GLY A 121 15.31 2.66 24.36
CA GLY A 121 15.65 1.41 25.01
C GLY A 121 14.79 0.27 24.46
N VAL A 122 15.41 -0.83 24.07
CA VAL A 122 14.75 -2.04 23.56
C VAL A 122 15.08 -3.25 24.43
N LYS A 123 14.27 -4.30 24.32
CA LYS A 123 14.47 -5.54 25.09
C LYS A 123 15.33 -6.53 24.31
N GLU A 124 16.07 -7.36 25.04
CA GLU A 124 16.60 -8.58 24.46
C GLU A 124 15.43 -9.53 24.15
N GLN A 125 15.45 -10.17 22.98
CA GLN A 125 14.46 -11.19 22.63
C GLN A 125 15.10 -12.58 22.57
N PRO A 126 14.37 -13.62 23.00
CA PRO A 126 14.80 -15.00 22.76
C PRO A 126 14.93 -15.27 21.26
N GLY A 127 16.03 -15.88 20.84
CA GLY A 127 16.27 -16.28 19.45
C GLY A 127 17.16 -15.34 18.63
N CYS A 128 17.72 -14.30 19.25
CA CYS A 128 18.67 -13.41 18.58
C CYS A 128 20.05 -14.07 18.45
N PRO A 129 20.79 -13.82 17.36
CA PRO A 129 22.10 -14.43 17.15
C PRO A 129 23.07 -14.14 18.31
N GLN A 130 23.92 -15.11 18.64
CA GLN A 130 24.93 -14.92 19.67
C GLN A 130 25.86 -13.75 19.29
N GLY A 131 25.98 -12.77 20.18
CA GLY A 131 26.77 -11.54 19.94
C GLY A 131 26.00 -10.40 19.26
N ASP A 132 24.72 -10.59 18.94
CA ASP A 132 23.83 -9.56 18.39
C ASP A 132 22.56 -9.43 19.26
N PRO A 133 22.65 -8.75 20.42
CA PRO A 133 21.53 -8.61 21.35
C PRO A 133 20.39 -7.74 20.80
N LEU A 134 20.62 -7.02 19.69
CA LEU A 134 19.63 -6.23 18.97
C LEU A 134 19.00 -6.98 17.79
N CYS A 135 19.23 -8.28 17.68
CA CYS A 135 18.49 -9.13 16.75
C CYS A 135 18.60 -8.65 15.29
N GLY A 136 19.73 -8.01 14.94
CA GLY A 136 20.02 -7.54 13.60
C GLY A 136 19.50 -6.15 13.24
N PHE A 137 19.01 -5.34 14.19
CA PHE A 137 18.74 -3.92 13.92
C PHE A 137 20.03 -3.20 13.48
N LYS A 138 19.94 -2.37 12.44
CA LYS A 138 21.07 -1.61 11.88
C LYS A 138 20.64 -0.20 11.53
N GLU A 139 21.63 0.69 11.46
CA GLU A 139 21.47 2.02 10.89
C GLU A 139 20.89 1.96 9.47
N GLY A 140 20.00 2.89 9.15
CA GLY A 140 19.27 2.96 7.89
C GLY A 140 18.06 2.03 7.80
N MET A 141 17.80 1.17 8.79
CA MET A 141 16.59 0.34 8.79
C MET A 141 15.35 1.18 9.13
N THR A 142 14.33 1.09 8.28
CA THR A 142 12.98 1.52 8.63
C THR A 142 12.37 0.55 9.61
N VAL A 143 11.90 1.07 10.73
CA VAL A 143 11.23 0.33 11.78
C VAL A 143 9.87 0.93 12.05
N MET A 144 9.01 0.10 12.62
CA MET A 144 7.67 0.44 13.03
C MET A 144 7.49 0.08 14.48
N MET A 145 6.85 0.98 15.20
CA MET A 145 6.44 0.83 16.57
C MET A 145 4.92 0.84 16.64
N TYR A 146 4.32 -0.13 17.32
CA TYR A 146 2.86 -0.22 17.44
C TYR A 146 2.43 -0.87 18.76
N ASP A 147 1.18 -0.62 19.15
CA ASP A 147 0.58 -1.15 20.38
C ASP A 147 -0.81 -1.79 20.15
N ASP A 148 -1.43 -2.26 21.24
CA ASP A 148 -2.77 -2.85 21.24
C ASP A 148 -3.92 -1.82 21.14
N SER A 149 -3.61 -0.52 21.10
CA SER A 149 -4.57 0.59 21.08
C SER A 149 -4.81 1.16 19.68
N GLY A 150 -4.06 0.69 18.68
CA GLY A 150 -4.11 1.18 17.31
C GLY A 150 -3.19 2.37 17.06
N ASN A 151 -2.31 2.70 18.00
CA ASN A 151 -1.23 3.63 17.74
C ASN A 151 -0.15 2.91 16.94
N PHE A 152 0.39 3.59 15.94
CA PHE A 152 1.59 3.17 15.24
C PHE A 152 2.40 4.38 14.80
N ASP A 153 3.71 4.20 14.73
CA ASP A 153 4.65 5.16 14.17
C ASP A 153 5.75 4.43 13.41
N THR A 154 6.31 5.08 12.40
CA THR A 154 7.47 4.58 11.65
C THR A 154 8.62 5.56 11.74
N PHE A 155 9.83 5.04 11.84
CA PHE A 155 11.04 5.84 11.84
C PHE A 155 12.21 5.06 11.25
N THR A 156 13.29 5.76 10.93
CA THR A 156 14.54 5.19 10.44
C THR A 156 15.56 5.20 11.55
N ILE A 157 16.22 4.06 11.78
CA ILE A 157 17.30 3.98 12.75
C ILE A 157 18.48 4.81 12.24
N THR A 158 18.92 5.79 13.01
CA THR A 158 20.07 6.64 12.68
C THR A 158 21.35 6.18 13.36
N GLN A 159 21.23 5.55 14.52
CA GLN A 159 22.35 4.97 15.24
C GLN A 159 21.92 3.72 16.01
N VAL A 160 22.81 2.75 16.10
CA VAL A 160 22.69 1.62 17.00
C VAL A 160 23.82 1.68 18.02
N GLN A 161 23.50 1.67 19.33
CA GLN A 161 24.54 1.85 20.34
C GLN A 161 25.52 0.67 20.37
N PRO A 162 26.84 0.93 20.41
CA PRO A 162 27.85 -0.12 20.41
C PRO A 162 27.89 -0.88 21.75
N ASN A 163 28.62 -2.00 21.77
CA ASN A 163 28.90 -2.80 22.98
C ASN A 163 27.67 -3.48 23.62
N GLY A 164 26.64 -3.78 22.84
CA GLY A 164 25.47 -4.52 23.32
C GLY A 164 24.55 -3.72 24.24
N GLN A 165 24.68 -2.39 24.24
CA GLN A 165 23.67 -1.52 24.82
C GLN A 165 22.40 -1.68 23.98
N LEU A 166 21.30 -2.10 24.62
CA LEU A 166 20.03 -2.36 23.97
C LEU A 166 19.29 -1.05 23.64
N HIS A 167 19.92 -0.19 22.83
CA HIS A 167 19.39 1.10 22.44
C HIS A 167 19.50 1.31 20.93
N ILE A 168 18.42 1.81 20.34
CA ILE A 168 18.38 2.32 18.97
C ILE A 168 18.08 3.81 19.02
N GLN A 169 18.59 4.56 18.06
CA GLN A 169 18.33 5.99 17.96
C GLN A 169 17.60 6.30 16.66
N HIS A 170 16.74 7.30 16.71
CA HIS A 170 16.19 7.96 15.53
C HIS A 170 16.53 9.45 15.59
N ASN A 171 16.60 10.11 14.44
CA ASN A 171 16.74 11.56 14.40
C ASN A 171 15.72 12.15 13.44
N GLU A 172 15.03 13.20 13.88
CA GLU A 172 14.09 14.01 13.10
C GLU A 172 12.92 13.27 12.42
N ASP A 173 12.74 11.96 12.61
CA ASP A 173 11.56 11.26 12.14
C ASP A 173 10.32 11.66 12.95
N LYS A 174 9.18 11.72 12.25
CA LYS A 174 7.91 12.19 12.77
C LYS A 174 7.23 11.07 13.56
N LEU A 175 7.67 10.87 14.80
CA LEU A 175 6.86 10.16 15.78
C LEU A 175 5.68 11.06 16.17
N THR A 176 4.50 10.46 16.31
CA THR A 176 3.27 11.19 16.62
C THR A 176 2.70 10.82 17.98
N TYR A 177 3.15 9.72 18.57
CA TYR A 177 2.69 9.23 19.87
C TYR A 177 3.84 8.95 20.83
N THR A 178 3.77 9.50 22.04
CA THR A 178 4.75 9.27 23.13
C THR A 178 4.25 8.31 24.20
N GLY A 179 2.99 7.89 24.12
CA GLY A 179 2.34 7.10 25.17
C GLY A 179 2.66 5.61 25.13
N TYR A 180 3.64 5.18 24.33
CA TYR A 180 4.04 3.78 24.24
C TYR A 180 4.61 3.28 25.57
N ASP A 181 4.05 2.17 26.07
CA ASP A 181 4.49 1.51 27.30
C ASP A 181 5.35 0.26 27.01
N LYS A 182 6.34 -0.01 27.88
CA LYS A 182 7.35 -1.07 27.71
C LYS A 182 6.82 -2.48 27.52
N ASP A 183 5.66 -2.81 28.08
CA ASP A 183 5.10 -4.17 28.02
C ASP A 183 3.96 -4.28 27.00
N THR A 184 3.59 -3.18 26.36
CA THR A 184 2.51 -3.13 25.36
C THR A 184 2.94 -2.77 23.96
N THR A 185 4.20 -2.38 23.79
CA THR A 185 4.72 -1.86 22.53
C THR A 185 5.65 -2.86 21.86
N LYS A 186 5.45 -3.04 20.56
CA LYS A 186 6.32 -3.84 19.69
C LYS A 186 7.09 -2.92 18.76
N ILE A 187 8.37 -3.22 18.55
CA ILE A 187 9.23 -2.59 17.56
C ILE A 187 9.70 -3.65 16.57
N VAL A 188 9.51 -3.41 15.29
CA VAL A 188 9.89 -4.34 14.22
C VAL A 188 10.49 -3.60 13.06
N GLN A 189 11.36 -4.26 12.29
CA GLN A 189 11.65 -3.77 10.94
C GLN A 189 10.35 -3.77 10.13
N ALA A 190 10.14 -2.72 9.34
CA ALA A 190 8.97 -2.56 8.52
C ALA A 190 9.32 -2.06 7.12
N LYS A 191 8.44 -2.39 6.18
CA LYS A 191 8.33 -1.73 4.89
C LYS A 191 7.09 -0.86 4.93
N ASN A 192 7.27 0.43 4.62
CA ASN A 192 6.19 1.38 4.43
C ASN A 192 6.29 1.91 3.00
N VAL A 193 5.61 1.25 2.06
CA VAL A 193 5.76 1.56 0.63
C VAL A 193 4.54 2.27 0.10
N VAL A 194 4.76 3.27 -0.73
CA VAL A 194 3.69 4.04 -1.36
C VAL A 194 3.82 3.95 -2.88
N TYR A 195 2.70 3.64 -3.54
CA TYR A 195 2.58 3.71 -4.98
C TYR A 195 1.58 4.79 -5.36
N TYR A 196 1.93 5.63 -6.33
CA TYR A 196 1.01 6.65 -6.82
C TYR A 196 1.24 7.00 -8.29
N LEU A 197 0.26 7.64 -8.91
CA LEU A 197 0.38 8.18 -10.26
C LEU A 197 0.87 9.63 -10.22
N ASN A 198 2.05 9.90 -10.77
CA ASN A 198 2.44 11.26 -11.11
C ASN A 198 1.84 11.63 -12.47
N ALA A 199 0.70 12.30 -12.46
CA ALA A 199 0.00 12.71 -13.69
C ALA A 199 0.75 13.79 -14.51
N ALA A 200 1.68 14.53 -13.90
CA ALA A 200 2.48 15.52 -14.61
C ALA A 200 3.51 14.86 -15.52
N THR A 201 4.17 13.80 -15.04
CA THR A 201 5.19 13.05 -15.78
C THR A 201 4.66 11.76 -16.43
N ASN A 202 3.42 11.35 -16.12
CA ASN A 202 2.82 10.07 -16.52
C ASN A 202 3.59 8.86 -16.00
N GLN A 203 3.94 8.87 -14.71
CA GLN A 203 4.76 7.82 -14.12
C GLN A 203 4.03 7.14 -12.97
N LEU A 204 4.10 5.81 -12.93
CA LEU A 204 3.89 5.08 -11.68
C LEU A 204 5.11 5.32 -10.81
N MET A 205 4.91 5.94 -9.66
CA MET A 205 5.96 6.28 -8.71
C MET A 205 5.97 5.28 -7.56
N TYR A 206 7.16 5.01 -7.04
CA TYR A 206 7.40 4.28 -5.80
C TYR A 206 8.08 5.21 -4.80
N TYR A 207 7.61 5.15 -3.56
CA TYR A 207 8.20 5.83 -2.43
C TYR A 207 8.37 4.82 -1.29
N ASP A 208 9.55 4.80 -0.68
CA ASP A 208 9.93 3.81 0.34
C ASP A 208 9.53 4.20 1.77
N GLY A 209 8.77 5.28 1.92
CA GLY A 209 8.29 5.78 3.21
C GLY A 209 9.30 6.61 3.98
N THR A 210 10.54 6.75 3.49
CA THR A 210 11.64 7.43 4.18
C THR A 210 11.85 8.86 3.67
N ARG A 211 13.01 9.48 3.93
CA ARG A 211 13.35 10.79 3.35
C ARG A 211 13.98 10.70 1.97
N ASN A 212 14.17 9.48 1.45
CA ASN A 212 14.69 9.26 0.12
C ASN A 212 13.72 9.83 -0.94
N PRO A 213 14.25 10.28 -2.10
CA PRO A 213 13.41 10.74 -3.18
C PRO A 213 12.58 9.60 -3.77
N ASP A 214 11.37 9.94 -4.20
CA ASP A 214 10.51 9.04 -4.95
C ASP A 214 11.17 8.61 -6.28
N VAL A 215 10.97 7.36 -6.68
CA VAL A 215 11.55 6.79 -7.90
C VAL A 215 10.47 6.38 -8.89
N PRO A 216 10.63 6.67 -10.19
CA PRO A 216 9.70 6.18 -11.21
C PRO A 216 9.91 4.68 -11.44
N VAL A 217 8.80 3.93 -11.49
CA VAL A 217 8.79 2.48 -11.76
C VAL A 217 8.47 2.21 -13.23
N VAL A 218 7.46 2.90 -13.77
CA VAL A 218 6.97 2.72 -15.13
C VAL A 218 6.56 4.06 -15.73
N ASP A 219 6.99 4.32 -16.96
CA ASP A 219 6.67 5.52 -17.73
C ASP A 219 5.39 5.38 -18.57
N ASN A 220 4.84 6.53 -18.96
CA ASN A 220 3.65 6.68 -19.79
C ASN A 220 2.44 5.92 -19.21
N VAL A 221 2.31 5.93 -17.89
CA VAL A 221 1.11 5.52 -17.17
C VAL A 221 0.12 6.69 -17.18
N VAL A 222 -1.06 6.47 -17.73
CA VAL A 222 -2.09 7.51 -17.91
C VAL A 222 -3.34 7.26 -17.06
N GLY A 223 -3.42 6.10 -16.42
CA GLY A 223 -4.46 5.78 -15.46
C GLY A 223 -3.95 4.79 -14.42
N LEU A 224 -4.28 5.07 -13.16
CA LEU A 224 -4.05 4.18 -12.02
C LEU A 224 -5.25 4.31 -11.10
N THR A 225 -5.85 3.18 -10.75
CA THR A 225 -6.98 3.14 -9.83
C THR A 225 -6.86 1.98 -8.87
N PHE A 226 -7.07 2.26 -7.59
CA PHE A 226 -7.21 1.31 -6.50
C PHE A 226 -8.66 1.30 -6.02
N GLU A 227 -9.24 0.10 -5.93
CA GLU A 227 -10.54 -0.12 -5.32
C GLU A 227 -10.42 -1.12 -4.19
N TYR A 228 -11.08 -0.83 -3.07
CA TYR A 228 -10.95 -1.60 -1.85
C TYR A 228 -12.21 -2.41 -1.59
N TYR A 229 -12.03 -3.69 -1.27
CA TYR A 229 -13.10 -4.62 -0.94
C TYR A 229 -12.87 -5.15 0.47
N GLY A 230 -13.86 -4.95 1.33
CA GLY A 230 -13.76 -5.22 2.76
C GLY A 230 -14.73 -6.27 3.28
N ASP A 231 -14.44 -6.74 4.49
CA ASP A 231 -15.35 -7.58 5.26
C ASP A 231 -16.60 -6.78 5.67
N PRO A 232 -17.82 -7.21 5.30
CA PRO A 232 -19.03 -6.53 5.71
C PRO A 232 -19.32 -6.62 7.21
N GLN A 233 -18.83 -7.67 7.88
CA GLN A 233 -19.13 -7.89 9.29
C GLN A 233 -18.25 -7.00 10.18
N PRO A 234 -18.82 -6.41 11.24
CA PRO A 234 -18.04 -5.65 12.22
C PRO A 234 -17.04 -6.55 12.96
N PRO A 235 -16.03 -5.99 13.63
CA PRO A 235 -15.03 -6.78 14.34
C PRO A 235 -15.69 -7.53 15.51
N THR A 236 -15.26 -8.76 15.76
CA THR A 236 -15.81 -9.61 16.82
C THR A 236 -14.70 -10.25 17.63
N VAL A 237 -14.95 -10.47 18.93
CA VAL A 237 -14.07 -11.25 19.81
C VAL A 237 -14.37 -12.73 19.58
N LYS A 238 -13.35 -13.51 19.18
CA LYS A 238 -13.48 -14.95 18.86
C LYS A 238 -13.63 -15.84 20.09
N ASN A 239 -13.04 -15.43 21.20
CA ASN A 239 -12.98 -16.18 22.46
C ASN A 239 -13.52 -15.34 23.64
N PRO A 240 -14.80 -14.92 23.59
CA PRO A 240 -15.36 -13.97 24.56
C PRO A 240 -15.41 -14.51 26.00
N THR A 241 -15.36 -15.83 26.17
CA THR A 241 -15.35 -16.50 27.48
C THR A 241 -13.97 -16.55 28.14
N ALA A 242 -12.90 -16.23 27.41
CA ALA A 242 -11.54 -16.18 27.95
C ALA A 242 -11.31 -14.89 28.76
N ALA A 243 -10.23 -14.86 29.54
CA ALA A 243 -9.80 -13.65 30.22
C ALA A 243 -9.54 -12.53 29.20
N SER A 244 -9.91 -11.28 29.51
CA SER A 244 -9.82 -10.16 28.55
C SER A 244 -8.42 -9.90 28.02
N SER A 245 -7.38 -10.27 28.76
CA SER A 245 -5.99 -10.19 28.33
C SER A 245 -5.64 -11.14 27.17
N THR A 246 -6.43 -12.19 26.95
CA THR A 246 -6.22 -13.23 25.93
C THR A 246 -7.23 -13.17 24.80
N TRP A 247 -8.08 -12.15 24.75
CA TRP A 247 -9.03 -11.96 23.67
C TRP A 247 -8.33 -11.81 22.31
N VAL A 248 -8.93 -12.45 21.31
CA VAL A 248 -8.53 -12.40 19.90
C VAL A 248 -9.69 -11.85 19.09
N THR A 249 -9.42 -10.83 18.28
CA THR A 249 -10.40 -10.21 17.40
C THR A 249 -10.31 -10.78 15.98
N THR A 250 -11.41 -10.70 15.22
CA THR A 250 -11.37 -10.98 13.77
C THR A 250 -10.48 -9.99 13.03
N TYR A 251 -10.49 -8.72 13.46
CA TYR A 251 -9.58 -7.66 13.05
C TYR A 251 -9.67 -6.48 14.03
N GLY A 252 -8.74 -5.54 13.89
CA GLY A 252 -8.67 -4.33 14.70
C GLY A 252 -8.09 -4.56 16.10
N PRO A 253 -7.68 -3.47 16.77
CA PRO A 253 -7.08 -3.52 18.10
C PRO A 253 -8.00 -4.23 19.09
N LYS A 254 -7.40 -5.12 19.90
CA LYS A 254 -8.16 -5.92 20.87
C LYS A 254 -8.75 -5.02 21.96
N PRO A 255 -10.00 -5.29 22.40
CA PRO A 255 -10.60 -4.54 23.50
C PRO A 255 -9.95 -4.88 24.84
N LYS A 256 -10.01 -3.94 25.78
CA LYS A 256 -9.66 -4.17 27.19
C LYS A 256 -10.95 -4.09 28.02
N LEU A 257 -11.03 -4.83 29.12
CA LEU A 257 -12.23 -4.87 29.95
C LEU A 257 -12.59 -3.45 30.43
N ASN A 258 -13.85 -3.04 30.24
CA ASN A 258 -14.36 -1.72 30.63
C ASN A 258 -13.60 -0.53 30.05
N THR A 259 -12.90 -0.73 28.93
CA THR A 259 -12.11 0.30 28.27
C THR A 259 -12.43 0.30 26.79
N ALA A 260 -13.00 1.40 26.30
CA ALA A 260 -13.26 1.58 24.88
C ALA A 260 -11.94 1.67 24.11
N ASN A 261 -11.97 1.22 22.87
CA ASN A 261 -10.97 1.58 21.87
C ASN A 261 -11.70 2.12 20.63
N CYS A 262 -11.00 2.30 19.51
CA CYS A 262 -11.61 2.86 18.31
C CYS A 262 -12.60 1.92 17.59
N VAL A 263 -12.62 0.62 17.93
CA VAL A 263 -13.47 -0.38 17.26
C VAL A 263 -14.48 -1.07 18.17
N PHE A 264 -14.29 -0.98 19.49
CA PHE A 264 -15.16 -1.56 20.52
C PHE A 264 -15.51 -0.55 21.60
N ASP A 265 -16.69 -0.68 22.18
CA ASP A 265 -17.15 0.15 23.30
C ASP A 265 -16.49 -0.22 24.65
N ALA A 266 -16.70 0.63 25.66
CA ALA A 266 -16.28 0.36 27.03
C ALA A 266 -17.34 -0.50 27.74
N SER A 267 -17.23 -1.82 27.63
CA SER A 267 -18.16 -2.74 28.27
C SER A 267 -17.48 -4.00 28.83
N ASN A 268 -18.22 -4.75 29.66
CA ASN A 268 -17.81 -6.07 30.13
C ASN A 268 -17.93 -7.16 29.03
N GLN A 269 -18.59 -6.83 27.91
CA GLN A 269 -18.78 -7.68 26.73
C GLN A 269 -18.64 -6.78 25.49
N PRO A 270 -17.41 -6.60 24.96
CA PRO A 270 -17.11 -5.59 23.94
C PRO A 270 -18.07 -5.64 22.76
N VAL A 271 -18.80 -4.55 22.53
CA VAL A 271 -19.70 -4.40 21.38
C VAL A 271 -18.94 -3.63 20.30
N PRO A 272 -18.95 -4.10 19.04
CA PRO A 272 -18.31 -3.36 17.96
C PRO A 272 -19.00 -2.03 17.70
N GLN A 273 -18.20 -1.00 17.44
CA GLN A 273 -18.69 0.34 17.07
C GLN A 273 -19.04 0.43 15.59
N LEU A 274 -18.44 -0.40 14.75
CA LEU A 274 -18.70 -0.39 13.31
C LEU A 274 -20.03 -1.08 12.97
N ALA A 275 -20.73 -0.55 11.97
CA ALA A 275 -21.98 -1.14 11.48
C ALA A 275 -21.74 -2.34 10.54
N THR A 276 -22.72 -3.22 10.39
CA THR A 276 -22.69 -4.22 9.31
C THR A 276 -22.89 -3.53 7.96
N LEU A 277 -22.03 -3.83 7.00
CA LEU A 277 -22.11 -3.27 5.64
C LEU A 277 -22.86 -4.22 4.69
N GLY A 278 -23.70 -3.67 3.81
CA GLY A 278 -24.43 -4.45 2.83
C GLY A 278 -25.45 -5.44 3.43
N ALA A 279 -25.90 -6.41 2.63
CA ALA A 279 -26.82 -7.44 3.10
C ALA A 279 -26.11 -8.48 3.98
N ALA A 280 -26.84 -9.06 4.93
CA ALA A 280 -26.33 -10.14 5.79
C ALA A 280 -25.78 -11.31 4.93
N SER A 281 -24.65 -11.88 5.35
CA SER A 281 -23.97 -12.99 4.66
C SER A 281 -23.51 -12.70 3.22
N SER A 282 -23.36 -11.42 2.84
CA SER A 282 -22.71 -11.05 1.59
C SER A 282 -21.20 -11.38 1.62
N GLY A 283 -20.61 -11.56 0.43
CA GLY A 283 -19.16 -11.69 0.27
C GLY A 283 -18.42 -10.41 0.65
N LEU A 284 -17.24 -10.18 0.08
CA LEU A 284 -16.59 -8.87 0.26
C LEU A 284 -17.41 -7.77 -0.40
N VAL A 285 -17.57 -6.63 0.28
CA VAL A 285 -18.27 -5.46 -0.24
C VAL A 285 -17.28 -4.41 -0.70
N LYS A 286 -17.58 -3.69 -1.78
CA LYS A 286 -16.75 -2.54 -2.19
C LYS A 286 -16.91 -1.42 -1.17
N LEU A 287 -15.80 -0.98 -0.59
CA LEU A 287 -15.78 0.15 0.34
C LEU A 287 -15.88 1.46 -0.43
N THR A 288 -16.67 2.38 0.10
CA THR A 288 -16.87 3.71 -0.49
C THR A 288 -15.78 4.66 -0.06
N ALA A 289 -15.58 5.75 -0.82
CA ALA A 289 -14.67 6.81 -0.40
C ALA A 289 -15.05 7.39 0.98
N ALA A 290 -16.36 7.46 1.27
CA ALA A 290 -16.86 8.03 2.51
C ALA A 290 -16.48 7.21 3.75
N GLN A 291 -16.49 5.89 3.63
CA GLN A 291 -16.03 4.97 4.67
C GLN A 291 -14.51 5.05 4.85
N LEU A 292 -13.76 5.15 3.74
CA LEU A 292 -12.30 5.12 3.80
C LEU A 292 -11.67 6.45 4.26
N ASN A 293 -12.42 7.55 4.20
CA ASN A 293 -11.99 8.86 4.64
C ASN A 293 -12.69 9.36 5.92
N GLY A 294 -13.61 8.57 6.49
CA GLY A 294 -14.39 8.89 7.68
C GLY A 294 -15.40 10.03 7.54
N SER A 295 -15.73 10.43 6.31
CA SER A 295 -16.74 11.46 6.05
C SER A 295 -18.17 11.00 6.30
N ASP A 296 -18.40 9.70 6.48
CA ASP A 296 -19.66 9.13 6.96
C ASP A 296 -19.81 9.15 8.49
N GLY A 297 -18.84 9.72 9.21
CA GLY A 297 -18.84 9.81 10.66
C GLY A 297 -18.23 8.60 11.36
N GLY A 298 -17.52 7.74 10.61
CA GLY A 298 -16.83 6.56 11.12
C GLY A 298 -15.87 6.84 12.28
N PRO A 299 -15.62 5.84 13.15
CA PRO A 299 -14.76 6.02 14.30
C PRO A 299 -13.29 6.05 13.86
N TRP A 300 -12.56 7.05 14.38
CA TRP A 300 -11.14 7.23 14.11
C TRP A 300 -10.30 6.35 15.04
N CYS A 301 -9.38 5.58 14.45
CA CYS A 301 -8.35 4.86 15.17
C CYS A 301 -7.02 5.62 15.13
N PRO A 302 -6.26 5.70 16.22
CA PRO A 302 -6.61 5.27 17.59
C PRO A 302 -7.65 6.18 18.26
N ASN A 303 -7.73 7.45 17.84
CA ASN A 303 -8.74 8.43 18.23
C ASN A 303 -8.70 9.64 17.29
N ASN A 304 -9.66 10.57 17.45
CA ASN A 304 -9.78 11.76 16.60
C ASN A 304 -8.62 12.77 16.76
N ALA A 305 -7.87 12.73 17.87
CA ALA A 305 -6.78 13.67 18.14
C ALA A 305 -5.42 13.21 17.56
N SER A 306 -5.28 11.92 17.23
CA SER A 306 -4.02 11.41 16.70
C SER A 306 -3.71 11.94 15.30
N SER A 307 -2.44 12.22 15.05
CA SER A 307 -1.96 12.71 13.75
C SER A 307 -1.90 11.58 12.71
N ASN A 308 -1.52 10.36 13.14
CA ASN A 308 -1.52 9.16 12.31
C ASN A 308 -2.87 8.41 12.38
N ARG A 309 -3.95 9.14 12.66
CA ARG A 309 -5.28 8.52 12.72
C ARG A 309 -5.74 8.05 11.34
N TYR A 310 -6.59 7.04 11.35
CA TYR A 310 -7.21 6.47 10.16
C TYR A 310 -8.64 6.06 10.49
N ASP A 311 -9.51 6.01 9.48
CA ASP A 311 -10.86 5.51 9.68
C ASP A 311 -10.83 4.00 9.94
N ALA A 312 -11.55 3.54 10.97
CA ALA A 312 -11.59 2.14 11.35
C ALA A 312 -12.12 1.20 10.24
N ASP A 313 -12.89 1.69 9.27
CA ASP A 313 -13.30 0.90 8.11
C ASP A 313 -12.12 0.45 7.23
N LEU A 314 -10.95 1.10 7.32
CA LEU A 314 -9.72 0.62 6.67
C LEU A 314 -9.27 -0.75 7.20
N LEU A 315 -9.63 -1.10 8.45
CA LEU A 315 -9.37 -2.43 9.02
C LEU A 315 -10.20 -3.53 8.35
N ARG A 316 -11.22 -3.17 7.55
CA ARG A 316 -12.04 -4.14 6.81
C ARG A 316 -11.40 -4.60 5.53
N VAL A 317 -10.40 -3.91 4.98
CA VAL A 317 -9.83 -4.24 3.67
C VAL A 317 -9.32 -5.69 3.65
N ARG A 318 -9.79 -6.48 2.68
CA ARG A 318 -9.38 -7.88 2.45
C ARG A 318 -8.87 -8.14 1.05
N LYS A 319 -9.27 -7.29 0.10
CA LYS A 319 -8.90 -7.38 -1.30
C LYS A 319 -8.77 -5.98 -1.90
N ILE A 320 -7.78 -5.83 -2.77
CA ILE A 320 -7.50 -4.61 -3.50
C ILE A 320 -7.62 -4.95 -5.00
N ALA A 321 -8.44 -4.22 -5.74
CA ALA A 321 -8.45 -4.27 -7.19
C ALA A 321 -7.63 -3.10 -7.73
N VAL A 322 -6.77 -3.40 -8.69
CA VAL A 322 -5.87 -2.43 -9.32
C VAL A 322 -6.17 -2.38 -10.80
N THR A 323 -6.31 -1.18 -11.33
CA THR A 323 -6.38 -0.92 -12.77
C THR A 323 -5.20 -0.03 -13.14
N VAL A 324 -4.39 -0.46 -14.11
CA VAL A 324 -3.27 0.33 -14.65
C VAL A 324 -3.49 0.48 -16.16
N ARG A 325 -3.45 1.71 -16.65
CA ARG A 325 -3.54 2.05 -18.07
C ARG A 325 -2.25 2.73 -18.52
N VAL A 326 -1.65 2.20 -19.59
CA VAL A 326 -0.47 2.79 -20.24
C VAL A 326 -0.82 3.25 -21.64
N GLN A 327 -0.16 4.32 -22.07
CA GLN A 327 -0.26 4.84 -23.44
C GLN A 327 1.01 4.50 -24.24
N ALA A 328 0.92 4.61 -25.56
CA ALA A 328 2.09 4.59 -26.42
C ALA A 328 3.01 5.80 -26.11
N ALA A 329 4.31 5.55 -25.99
CA ALA A 329 5.32 6.57 -25.70
C ALA A 329 5.41 7.59 -26.85
N LEU A 330 5.37 7.09 -28.09
CA LEU A 330 5.45 7.93 -29.29
C LEU A 330 4.11 8.62 -29.58
N ALA A 331 4.10 9.95 -29.58
CA ALA A 331 2.92 10.73 -29.98
C ALA A 331 2.47 10.45 -31.43
N THR A 332 3.39 10.08 -32.31
CA THR A 332 3.11 9.75 -33.72
C THR A 332 2.32 8.45 -33.90
N LEU A 333 2.23 7.63 -32.85
CA LEU A 333 1.44 6.40 -32.82
C LEU A 333 0.10 6.58 -32.08
N ARG A 334 -0.17 7.77 -31.54
CA ARG A 334 -1.42 8.08 -30.84
C ARG A 334 -2.36 8.88 -31.74
N GLY A 335 -3.63 8.48 -31.78
CA GLY A 335 -4.69 9.22 -32.44
C GLY A 335 -5.20 10.40 -31.58
N PRO A 336 -6.26 11.10 -32.02
CA PRO A 336 -6.91 12.12 -31.21
C PRO A 336 -7.39 11.58 -29.85
N ALA A 337 -7.39 12.44 -28.83
CA ALA A 337 -7.87 12.08 -27.50
C ALA A 337 -9.31 11.56 -27.57
N SER A 338 -9.54 10.36 -27.04
CA SER A 338 -10.82 9.63 -27.16
C SER A 338 -10.85 8.45 -26.18
N VAL A 339 -11.86 7.58 -26.29
CA VAL A 339 -11.94 6.34 -25.50
C VAL A 339 -10.74 5.41 -25.71
N LEU A 340 -10.07 5.49 -26.87
CA LEU A 340 -8.88 4.71 -27.20
C LEU A 340 -7.58 5.36 -26.75
N PHE A 341 -7.60 6.67 -26.46
CA PHE A 341 -6.42 7.48 -26.17
C PHE A 341 -6.75 8.48 -25.07
N THR A 342 -6.35 8.19 -23.83
CA THR A 342 -6.48 9.12 -22.72
C THR A 342 -5.76 10.44 -23.01
N ARG A 343 -4.63 10.39 -23.73
CA ARG A 343 -3.96 11.59 -24.26
C ARG A 343 -3.79 11.48 -25.78
N GLY A 344 -4.16 12.53 -26.49
CA GLY A 344 -4.04 12.60 -27.93
C GLY A 344 -2.59 12.64 -28.42
N GLY A 345 -2.37 12.14 -29.62
CA GLY A 345 -1.09 12.23 -30.34
C GLY A 345 -1.16 13.05 -31.62
N THR A 346 -0.14 12.89 -32.45
CA THR A 346 0.03 13.58 -33.73
C THR A 346 -0.29 12.69 -34.93
N SER A 347 -0.72 11.44 -34.70
CA SER A 347 -0.99 10.49 -35.77
C SER A 347 -2.25 10.87 -36.55
N GLN A 348 -2.09 11.13 -37.85
CA GLN A 348 -3.21 11.47 -38.75
C GLN A 348 -3.83 10.25 -39.45
N GLY A 349 -3.22 9.06 -39.32
CA GLY A 349 -3.64 7.84 -40.02
C GLY A 349 -3.94 6.69 -39.06
N GLY A 350 -5.15 6.14 -39.13
CA GLY A 350 -5.60 5.05 -38.25
C GLY A 350 -4.79 3.75 -38.36
N SER A 351 -4.06 3.53 -39.45
CA SER A 351 -3.19 2.36 -39.64
C SER A 351 -1.95 2.34 -38.73
N ARG A 352 -1.66 3.44 -38.02
CA ARG A 352 -0.51 3.58 -37.11
C ARG A 352 -0.93 3.80 -35.65
N TRP A 353 -2.23 3.73 -35.39
CA TRP A 353 -2.78 3.94 -34.05
C TRP A 353 -2.45 2.76 -33.15
N VAL A 354 -1.85 3.06 -32.01
CA VAL A 354 -1.61 2.14 -30.90
C VAL A 354 -2.41 2.62 -29.70
N PRO A 355 -3.65 2.13 -29.53
CA PRO A 355 -4.51 2.49 -28.41
C PRO A 355 -3.85 2.22 -27.06
N ASP A 356 -4.31 2.94 -26.04
CA ASP A 356 -3.92 2.67 -24.66
C ASP A 356 -4.24 1.21 -24.29
N GLN A 357 -3.35 0.58 -23.51
CA GLN A 357 -3.56 -0.75 -22.99
C GLN A 357 -3.81 -0.69 -21.49
N GLU A 358 -4.72 -1.53 -21.03
CA GLU A 358 -5.13 -1.58 -19.64
C GLU A 358 -5.02 -3.00 -19.10
N ILE A 359 -4.49 -3.13 -17.88
CA ILE A 359 -4.57 -4.36 -17.10
C ILE A 359 -5.37 -4.08 -15.82
N ARG A 360 -6.25 -5.02 -15.48
CA ARG A 360 -6.93 -5.05 -14.19
C ARG A 360 -6.68 -6.37 -13.51
N PHE A 361 -6.25 -6.31 -12.25
CA PHE A 361 -6.04 -7.49 -11.43
C PHE A 361 -6.52 -7.25 -10.00
N GLN A 362 -6.69 -8.34 -9.25
CA GLN A 362 -7.11 -8.29 -7.86
C GLN A 362 -6.07 -9.01 -7.00
N VAL A 363 -5.75 -8.43 -5.85
CA VAL A 363 -4.86 -9.00 -4.85
C VAL A 363 -5.64 -9.20 -3.56
N THR A 364 -5.53 -10.40 -2.99
CA THR A 364 -6.05 -10.73 -1.66
C THR A 364 -4.84 -10.91 -0.75
N PRO A 365 -4.42 -9.87 -0.01
CA PRO A 365 -3.23 -9.95 0.83
C PRO A 365 -3.41 -11.05 1.88
N ARG A 366 -2.44 -11.97 1.97
CA ARG A 366 -2.59 -13.20 2.77
C ARG A 366 -2.79 -12.87 4.25
N ASN A 367 -2.06 -11.88 4.74
CA ASN A 367 -2.03 -11.51 6.15
C ASN A 367 -3.32 -10.81 6.61
N LEU A 368 -4.11 -10.24 5.69
CA LEU A 368 -5.39 -9.61 6.04
C LEU A 368 -6.53 -10.63 6.18
N ASN A 369 -6.31 -11.89 5.80
CA ASN A 369 -7.36 -12.90 5.70
C ASN A 369 -7.17 -14.09 6.69
N LEU A 370 -6.11 -14.07 7.51
CA LEU A 370 -5.79 -15.14 8.48
C LEU A 370 -6.88 -15.38 9.54
N GLY A 371 -7.78 -14.40 9.73
CA GLY A 371 -8.83 -14.41 10.73
C GLY A 371 -10.23 -14.80 10.24
N ARG A 372 -10.43 -15.02 8.93
CA ARG A 372 -11.75 -15.30 8.36
C ARG A 372 -12.04 -16.78 8.23
#